data_AF-A0A0Q5T842-F1
#
_entry.id   AF-A0A0Q5T842-F1
#
_cell.length_a   1.000
_cell.length_b   1.000
_cell.length_c   1.000
_cell.angle_alpha   90.00
_cell.angle_beta   90.00
_cell.angle_gamma   90.00
#
_symmetry.space_group_name_H-M   'P 1'
#
loop_
_entity.id
_entity.type
_entity.pdbx_description
1 polymer ?
#
loop_
_entity_poly.entity_id
_entity_poly.type
_entity_poly.pdbx_seq_one_letter_code
_entity_poly.pdbx_strand_id
1 'polypeptide(L)'
;MLKKASLFLLIAGLGLISCSKDPISDLSTEESLVYVTNHDQAANFTQYKTFSIVDSVLVVENNRQQTALTDLDRDVLNRIITKMQGLGYKYVSPKSNPDVGINVTWVTNTYLNVVSQPLSSYYGGYWGGGYGYGYGYPSYYSYYETAESYWLVSMLDFKNPNTANKTFNVIWDAQIRGAGIGERQYVDTMVDSIFGQSGYLKIN
;
A
#
# COMPACT_ATOMS: atom_id res chain seq x y z
N MET A 1 68.44 16.32 -25.38
CA MET A 1 67.22 16.97 -24.84
C MET A 1 66.08 16.78 -25.84
N LEU A 2 64.84 16.69 -25.37
CA LEU A 2 63.59 16.44 -26.12
C LEU A 2 63.34 15.00 -26.64
N LYS A 3 63.04 14.08 -25.72
CA LYS A 3 62.36 12.79 -26.00
C LYS A 3 61.19 12.57 -25.02
N LYS A 4 60.27 13.53 -24.82
CA LYS A 4 59.11 13.34 -23.91
C LYS A 4 57.85 14.15 -24.27
N ALA A 5 57.61 14.47 -25.54
CA ALA A 5 56.47 15.36 -25.91
C ALA A 5 55.34 14.70 -26.71
N SER A 6 55.43 13.43 -27.12
CA SER A 6 54.41 12.82 -28.01
C SER A 6 53.49 11.77 -27.40
N LEU A 7 53.58 11.48 -26.09
CA LEU A 7 52.76 10.44 -25.45
C LEU A 7 51.75 10.98 -24.42
N PHE A 8 51.42 12.27 -24.48
CA PHE A 8 50.39 12.88 -23.61
C PHE A 8 49.13 13.31 -24.36
N LEU A 9 49.10 13.20 -25.70
CA LEU A 9 47.96 13.63 -26.52
C LEU A 9 47.01 12.50 -26.92
N LEU A 10 47.30 11.23 -26.59
CA LEU A 10 46.45 10.09 -26.96
C LEU A 10 45.51 9.61 -25.85
N ILE A 11 45.66 10.09 -24.60
CA ILE A 11 44.86 9.65 -23.44
C ILE A 11 43.69 10.62 -23.14
N ALA A 12 43.68 11.82 -23.72
CA ALA A 12 42.66 12.84 -23.47
C ALA A 12 41.36 12.66 -24.28
N GLY A 13 41.27 11.67 -25.18
CA GLY A 13 40.14 11.52 -26.13
C GLY A 13 39.05 10.51 -25.74
N LEU A 14 39.25 9.69 -24.70
CA LEU A 14 38.33 8.57 -24.37
C LEU A 14 37.41 8.84 -23.17
N GLY A 15 37.43 10.05 -22.60
CA GLY A 15 36.77 10.35 -21.32
C GLY A 15 35.36 10.93 -21.38
N LEU A 16 34.73 11.11 -22.54
CA LEU A 16 33.49 11.91 -22.66
C LEU A 16 32.25 11.16 -23.15
N ILE A 17 32.16 9.84 -22.92
CA ILE A 17 30.89 9.11 -23.12
C ILE A 17 30.61 8.15 -21.96
N SER A 18 30.74 8.63 -20.73
CA SER A 18 30.04 8.00 -19.60
C SER A 18 28.67 8.67 -19.43
N CYS A 19 27.83 8.61 -20.48
CA CYS A 19 26.39 8.61 -20.25
C CYS A 19 26.08 7.22 -19.71
N SER A 20 26.20 7.03 -18.39
CA SER A 20 25.52 5.90 -17.76
C SER A 20 24.04 6.09 -18.08
N LYS A 21 23.49 5.24 -18.96
CA LYS A 21 22.04 5.13 -19.09
C LYS A 21 21.49 5.03 -17.69
N ASP A 22 20.62 5.95 -17.32
CA ASP A 22 19.93 5.88 -16.05
C ASP A 22 19.17 4.54 -16.06
N PRO A 23 19.53 3.55 -15.22
CA PRO A 23 19.04 2.17 -15.36
C PRO A 23 17.52 2.05 -15.16
N ILE A 24 16.90 3.11 -14.66
CA ILE A 24 15.45 3.23 -14.44
C ILE A 24 14.73 4.05 -15.54
N SER A 25 15.45 4.70 -16.46
CA SER A 25 14.85 5.54 -17.53
C SER A 25 14.14 4.75 -18.64
N ASP A 26 14.45 3.46 -18.77
CA ASP A 26 13.87 2.56 -19.78
C ASP A 26 12.74 1.66 -19.20
N LEU A 27 12.31 1.85 -17.94
CA LEU A 27 11.21 1.06 -17.34
C LEU A 27 9.85 1.51 -17.87
N SER A 28 9.01 0.56 -18.24
CA SER A 28 7.58 0.80 -18.43
C SER A 28 6.90 1.20 -17.12
N THR A 29 5.70 1.78 -17.21
CA THR A 29 4.91 2.16 -16.03
C THR A 29 4.67 0.95 -15.13
N GLU A 30 4.31 -0.20 -15.72
CA GLU A 30 4.10 -1.45 -14.98
C GLU A 30 5.38 -1.98 -14.32
N GLU A 31 6.53 -1.85 -14.98
CA GLU A 31 7.83 -2.25 -14.39
C GLU A 31 8.29 -1.33 -13.26
N SER A 32 7.75 -0.12 -13.18
CA SER A 32 8.00 0.81 -12.07
C SER A 32 7.16 0.51 -10.82
N LEU A 33 6.14 -0.34 -10.92
CA LEU A 33 5.24 -0.64 -9.81
C LEU A 33 5.93 -1.53 -8.77
N VAL A 34 5.89 -1.10 -7.52
CA VAL A 34 6.44 -1.82 -6.37
C VAL A 34 5.31 -2.17 -5.41
N TYR A 35 5.27 -3.44 -5.03
CA TYR A 35 4.28 -4.00 -4.13
C TYR A 35 4.96 -4.52 -2.87
N VAL A 36 4.45 -4.13 -1.71
CA VAL A 36 4.92 -4.65 -0.42
C VAL A 36 3.71 -5.17 0.33
N THR A 37 3.77 -6.41 0.84
CA THR A 37 2.69 -7.00 1.64
C THR A 37 3.25 -7.48 2.97
N ASN A 38 2.61 -7.11 4.07
CA ASN A 38 2.93 -7.64 5.40
C ASN A 38 1.73 -8.42 5.95
N HIS A 39 2.00 -9.38 6.82
CA HIS A 39 0.95 -10.09 7.56
C HIS A 39 1.42 -10.43 8.97
N ASP A 40 0.46 -10.59 9.86
CA ASP A 40 0.69 -11.18 11.17
C ASP A 40 0.86 -12.71 11.03
N GLN A 41 2.06 -13.21 11.32
CA GLN A 41 2.40 -14.63 11.22
C GLN A 41 1.62 -15.51 12.20
N ALA A 42 1.06 -14.92 13.28
CA ALA A 42 0.24 -15.64 14.24
C ALA A 42 -1.25 -15.68 13.84
N ALA A 43 -1.67 -14.91 12.85
CA ALA A 43 -3.07 -14.86 12.43
C ALA A 43 -3.46 -16.12 11.64
N ASN A 44 -4.47 -16.85 12.14
CA ASN A 44 -5.11 -17.92 11.38
C ASN A 44 -6.22 -17.34 10.50
N PHE A 45 -5.92 -17.01 9.25
CA PHE A 45 -6.88 -16.36 8.34
C PHE A 45 -8.15 -17.17 8.09
N THR A 46 -8.09 -18.50 8.20
CA THR A 46 -9.26 -19.38 8.00
C THR A 46 -10.37 -19.17 9.02
N GLN A 47 -10.11 -18.49 10.15
CA GLN A 47 -11.12 -18.21 11.18
C GLN A 47 -12.07 -17.05 10.81
N TYR A 48 -11.67 -16.17 9.90
CA TYR A 48 -12.45 -15.03 9.46
C TYR A 48 -13.26 -15.44 8.23
N LYS A 49 -14.58 -15.22 8.26
CA LYS A 49 -15.50 -15.67 7.20
C LYS A 49 -16.16 -14.52 6.46
N THR A 50 -16.31 -13.39 7.12
CA THR A 50 -16.99 -12.22 6.59
C THR A 50 -16.05 -11.01 6.56
N PHE A 51 -16.23 -10.17 5.55
CA PHE A 51 -15.49 -8.92 5.45
C PHE A 51 -16.42 -7.77 5.02
N SER A 52 -15.99 -6.57 5.36
CA SER A 52 -16.48 -5.34 4.75
C SER A 52 -15.29 -4.47 4.34
N ILE A 53 -15.55 -3.46 3.51
CA ILE A 53 -14.58 -2.43 3.12
C ILE A 53 -15.19 -1.06 3.36
N VAL A 54 -14.35 -0.05 3.59
CA VAL A 54 -14.75 1.36 3.61
C VAL A 54 -15.48 1.76 2.32
N ASP A 55 -16.43 2.71 2.41
CA ASP A 55 -17.21 3.20 1.27
C ASP A 55 -16.50 4.31 0.47
N SER A 56 -15.38 4.79 0.97
CA SER A 56 -14.58 5.88 0.43
C SER A 56 -13.12 5.76 0.86
N VAL A 57 -12.23 6.30 0.02
CA VAL A 57 -10.77 6.23 0.19
C VAL A 57 -10.25 7.38 1.05
N LEU A 58 -9.37 7.00 1.96
CA LEU A 58 -8.41 7.77 2.75
C LEU A 58 -7.49 8.64 1.90
N VAL A 59 -7.79 9.89 1.57
CA VAL A 59 -6.80 10.76 0.93
C VAL A 59 -6.00 11.50 1.99
N VAL A 60 -4.71 11.22 2.06
CA VAL A 60 -3.76 11.90 2.94
C VAL A 60 -2.74 12.65 2.11
N GLU A 61 -2.77 13.99 2.18
CA GLU A 61 -1.83 14.86 1.49
C GLU A 61 -1.12 15.75 2.48
N ASN A 62 0.19 15.55 2.68
CA ASN A 62 1.02 16.40 3.54
C ASN A 62 0.40 16.72 4.93
N ASN A 63 -0.18 15.70 5.60
CA ASN A 63 -0.96 15.77 6.87
C ASN A 63 -2.40 16.26 6.81
N ARG A 64 -2.92 16.62 5.64
CA ARG A 64 -4.35 16.86 5.46
C ARG A 64 -5.04 15.55 5.12
N GLN A 65 -6.19 15.32 5.75
CA GLN A 65 -6.95 14.08 5.62
C GLN A 65 -8.36 14.40 5.15
N GLN A 66 -8.81 13.72 4.10
CA GLN A 66 -10.17 13.80 3.59
C GLN A 66 -10.57 12.48 2.94
N THR A 67 -11.86 12.23 2.78
CA THR A 67 -12.34 11.09 1.98
C THR A 67 -12.59 11.49 0.54
N ALA A 68 -12.31 10.57 -0.37
CA ALA A 68 -12.66 10.68 -1.78
C ALA A 68 -13.35 9.40 -2.28
N LEU A 69 -14.17 9.57 -3.32
CA LEU A 69 -14.80 8.46 -4.02
C LEU A 69 -14.94 8.78 -5.52
N THR A 70 -13.78 9.02 -6.13
CA THR A 70 -13.60 9.16 -7.58
C THR A 70 -13.86 7.83 -8.29
N ASP A 71 -13.87 7.84 -9.62
CA ASP A 71 -14.01 6.61 -10.40
C ASP A 71 -12.85 5.64 -10.16
N LEU A 72 -11.62 6.16 -10.00
CA LEU A 72 -10.46 5.36 -9.62
C LEU A 72 -10.67 4.68 -8.27
N ASP A 73 -11.12 5.43 -7.27
CA ASP A 73 -11.37 4.91 -5.92
C ASP A 73 -12.41 3.78 -5.95
N ARG A 74 -13.49 3.97 -6.72
CA ARG A 74 -14.54 2.94 -6.90
C ARG A 74 -13.98 1.69 -7.55
N ASP A 75 -13.17 1.82 -8.59
CA ASP A 75 -12.58 0.69 -9.29
C ASP A 75 -11.65 -0.10 -8.35
N VAL A 76 -10.81 0.59 -7.56
CA VAL A 76 -9.94 -0.02 -6.54
C VAL A 76 -10.76 -0.76 -5.49
N LEU A 77 -11.76 -0.11 -4.89
CA LEU A 77 -12.61 -0.72 -3.86
C LEU A 77 -13.35 -1.96 -4.40
N ASN A 78 -13.93 -1.87 -5.60
CA ASN A 78 -14.63 -2.98 -6.24
C ASN A 78 -13.69 -4.15 -6.59
N ARG A 79 -12.46 -3.85 -7.03
CA ARG A 79 -11.48 -4.90 -7.32
C ARG A 79 -11.05 -5.61 -6.04
N ILE A 80 -10.83 -4.88 -4.95
CA ILE A 80 -10.53 -5.47 -3.63
C ILE A 80 -11.68 -6.37 -3.16
N ILE A 81 -12.94 -5.92 -3.28
CA ILE A 81 -14.12 -6.75 -2.96
C ILE A 81 -14.09 -8.06 -3.76
N THR A 82 -13.85 -7.97 -5.06
CA THR A 82 -13.77 -9.14 -5.95
C THR A 82 -12.67 -10.11 -5.52
N LYS A 83 -11.49 -9.60 -5.14
CA LYS A 83 -10.37 -10.44 -4.67
C LYS A 83 -10.65 -11.11 -3.33
N MET A 84 -11.19 -10.37 -2.37
CA MET A 84 -11.60 -10.94 -1.08
C MET A 84 -12.67 -12.03 -1.25
N GLN A 85 -13.65 -11.82 -2.12
CA GLN A 85 -14.63 -12.87 -2.45
C GLN A 85 -13.98 -14.09 -3.10
N GLY A 86 -13.03 -13.88 -4.02
CA GLY A 86 -12.27 -14.95 -4.65
C GLY A 86 -11.44 -15.79 -3.66
N LEU A 87 -10.95 -15.17 -2.59
CA LEU A 87 -10.25 -15.85 -1.48
C LEU A 87 -11.19 -16.64 -0.55
N GLY A 88 -12.52 -16.51 -0.72
CA GLY A 88 -13.53 -17.26 0.03
C GLY A 88 -14.26 -16.46 1.10
N TYR A 89 -13.98 -15.17 1.25
CA TYR A 89 -14.66 -14.32 2.23
C TYR A 89 -16.03 -13.85 1.73
N LYS A 90 -17.02 -13.80 2.63
CA LYS A 90 -18.34 -13.27 2.32
C LYS A 90 -18.41 -11.77 2.60
N TYR A 91 -18.73 -10.97 1.58
CA TYR A 91 -18.99 -9.54 1.75
C TYR A 91 -20.29 -9.34 2.55
N VAL A 92 -20.23 -8.50 3.58
CA VAL A 92 -21.37 -8.09 4.40
C VAL A 92 -21.40 -6.58 4.58
N SER A 93 -22.52 -6.04 5.06
CA SER A 93 -22.61 -4.62 5.42
C SER A 93 -21.67 -4.31 6.60
N PRO A 94 -21.01 -3.13 6.64
CA PRO A 94 -20.25 -2.68 7.81
C PRO A 94 -21.04 -2.74 9.13
N LYS A 95 -22.37 -2.59 9.07
CA LYS A 95 -23.28 -2.66 10.23
C LYS A 95 -23.62 -4.10 10.66
N SER A 96 -23.15 -5.11 9.93
CA SER A 96 -23.42 -6.52 10.18
C SER A 96 -22.30 -7.21 10.96
N ASN A 97 -21.42 -6.46 11.63
CA ASN A 97 -20.29 -6.97 12.41
C ASN A 97 -19.41 -7.96 11.63
N PRO A 98 -18.76 -7.52 10.54
CA PRO A 98 -17.84 -8.38 9.79
C PRO A 98 -16.69 -8.90 10.68
N ASP A 99 -16.14 -10.08 10.36
CA ASP A 99 -14.97 -10.61 11.08
C ASP A 99 -13.73 -9.74 10.85
N VAL A 100 -13.58 -9.17 9.64
CA VAL A 100 -12.49 -8.27 9.27
C VAL A 100 -12.99 -7.03 8.50
N GLY A 101 -12.31 -5.90 8.70
CA GLY A 101 -12.55 -4.66 7.96
C GLY A 101 -11.38 -4.30 7.07
N ILE A 102 -11.65 -3.84 5.85
CA ILE A 102 -10.63 -3.37 4.92
C ILE A 102 -10.66 -1.84 4.82
N ASN A 103 -9.55 -1.20 5.18
CA ASN A 103 -9.33 0.22 4.98
C ASN A 103 -8.49 0.44 3.72
N VAL A 104 -8.77 1.51 2.98
CA VAL A 104 -8.02 1.87 1.77
C VAL A 104 -7.65 3.34 1.83
N THR A 105 -6.37 3.64 1.65
CA THR A 105 -5.81 4.98 1.73
C THR A 105 -4.95 5.28 0.51
N TRP A 106 -5.12 6.47 -0.07
CA TRP A 106 -4.19 7.10 -0.99
C TRP A 106 -3.38 8.16 -0.24
N VAL A 107 -2.07 7.94 -0.13
CA VAL A 107 -1.14 8.89 0.49
C VAL A 107 -0.39 9.63 -0.61
N THR A 108 -0.19 10.92 -0.45
CA THR A 108 0.70 11.75 -1.27
C THR A 108 1.57 12.59 -0.36
N ASN A 109 2.88 12.30 -0.40
CA ASN A 109 3.90 13.04 0.32
C ASN A 109 4.69 13.88 -0.67
N THR A 110 4.64 15.21 -0.55
CA THR A 110 5.54 16.08 -1.32
C THR A 110 6.87 16.32 -0.61
N TYR A 111 6.97 15.93 0.67
CA TYR A 111 8.22 15.92 1.44
C TYR A 111 8.38 14.58 2.16
N LEU A 112 9.62 14.21 2.50
CA LEU A 112 9.88 13.03 3.33
C LEU A 112 9.17 13.17 4.69
N ASN A 113 8.55 12.09 5.16
CA ASN A 113 8.01 11.95 6.52
C ASN A 113 6.94 12.94 6.93
N VAL A 114 6.20 13.51 5.99
CA VAL A 114 5.11 14.40 6.38
C VAL A 114 4.03 13.60 7.09
N VAL A 115 3.69 12.41 6.59
CA VAL A 115 2.68 11.53 7.17
C VAL A 115 3.31 10.47 8.06
N SER A 116 2.95 10.45 9.36
CA SER A 116 3.35 9.36 10.26
C SER A 116 2.49 8.11 10.02
N GLN A 117 3.12 6.99 9.71
CA GLN A 117 2.48 5.68 9.86
C GLN A 117 2.60 5.24 11.33
N PRO A 118 1.56 4.63 11.92
CA PRO A 118 0.30 4.25 11.29
C PRO A 118 -0.79 5.33 11.23
N LEU A 119 -1.61 5.30 10.17
CA LEU A 119 -2.80 6.16 9.97
C LEU A 119 -4.03 5.74 10.80
N SER A 120 -3.87 5.67 12.13
CA SER A 120 -4.66 4.75 12.96
C SER A 120 -6.01 5.22 13.51
N SER A 121 -6.57 6.36 13.09
CA SER A 121 -7.81 6.87 13.72
C SER A 121 -8.89 7.44 12.81
N TYR A 122 -8.60 7.78 11.54
CA TYR A 122 -9.58 8.46 10.69
C TYR A 122 -10.88 7.66 10.49
N TYR A 123 -10.75 6.35 10.25
CA TYR A 123 -11.87 5.44 10.02
C TYR A 123 -12.49 4.87 11.31
N GLY A 124 -12.04 5.29 12.49
CA GLY A 124 -12.57 4.78 13.77
C GLY A 124 -14.07 4.99 13.92
N GLY A 125 -14.61 6.10 13.40
CA GLY A 125 -16.05 6.40 13.39
C GLY A 125 -16.84 5.68 12.28
N TYR A 126 -16.18 5.26 11.20
CA TYR A 126 -16.84 4.65 10.04
C TYR A 126 -17.43 3.27 10.37
N TRP A 127 -16.67 2.45 11.10
CA TRP A 127 -17.05 1.06 11.43
C TRP A 127 -18.18 0.92 12.47
N GLY A 128 -18.91 2.01 12.76
CA GLY A 128 -20.25 1.93 13.33
C GLY A 128 -20.35 1.60 14.82
N GLY A 129 -19.26 1.71 15.59
CA GLY A 129 -19.31 1.48 17.03
C GLY A 129 -18.58 2.56 17.80
N GLY A 130 -19.25 3.13 18.81
CA GLY A 130 -18.63 3.98 19.83
C GLY A 130 -17.60 3.23 20.70
N TYR A 131 -16.62 2.57 20.08
CA TYR A 131 -15.61 1.80 20.76
C TYR A 131 -14.42 2.68 21.15
N GLY A 132 -14.11 3.76 20.44
CA GLY A 132 -12.90 4.53 20.73
C GLY A 132 -11.64 3.67 20.58
N TYR A 133 -11.69 2.66 19.69
CA TYR A 133 -10.57 1.79 19.40
C TYR A 133 -9.83 2.35 18.18
N GLY A 134 -8.51 2.54 18.30
CA GLY A 134 -7.63 2.87 17.17
C GLY A 134 -7.23 1.62 16.38
N TYR A 135 -6.21 1.75 15.52
CA TYR A 135 -5.62 0.62 14.82
C TYR A 135 -4.23 0.29 15.37
N GLY A 136 -4.05 -0.97 15.76
CA GLY A 136 -2.81 -1.51 16.28
C GLY A 136 -2.01 -2.12 15.14
N TYR A 137 -0.98 -1.40 14.68
CA TYR A 137 -0.08 -1.92 13.65
C TYR A 137 1.10 -2.64 14.31
N PRO A 138 1.44 -3.86 13.86
CA PRO A 138 2.61 -4.56 14.37
C PRO A 138 3.89 -3.77 14.11
N SER A 139 4.79 -3.71 15.10
CA SER A 139 6.03 -2.91 15.03
C SER A 139 7.03 -3.39 13.97
N TYR A 140 6.87 -4.61 13.49
CA TYR A 140 7.70 -5.20 12.44
C TYR A 140 7.17 -4.93 11.02
N TYR A 141 6.02 -4.27 10.87
CA TYR A 141 5.58 -3.79 9.56
C TYR A 141 6.48 -2.62 9.15
N SER A 142 7.13 -2.76 8.01
CA SER A 142 8.09 -1.76 7.52
C SER A 142 7.39 -0.76 6.60
N TYR A 143 7.56 0.53 6.90
CA TYR A 143 7.09 1.63 6.07
C TYR A 143 8.30 2.43 5.61
N TYR A 144 8.47 2.56 4.30
CA TYR A 144 9.54 3.39 3.76
C TYR A 144 9.12 4.85 3.70
N GLU A 145 10.03 5.68 4.20
CA GLU A 145 9.97 7.13 4.23
C GLU A 145 10.30 7.70 2.85
N THR A 146 9.28 8.00 2.04
CA THR A 146 9.46 8.47 0.67
C THR A 146 8.58 9.69 0.36
N ALA A 147 9.11 10.58 -0.48
CA ALA A 147 8.38 11.71 -1.07
C ALA A 147 7.68 11.23 -2.35
N GLU A 148 6.77 10.28 -2.19
CA GLU A 148 6.01 9.70 -3.30
C GLU A 148 4.55 9.45 -2.91
N SER A 149 3.71 9.26 -3.91
CA SER A 149 2.34 8.79 -3.71
C SER A 149 2.30 7.27 -3.59
N TYR A 150 1.40 6.75 -2.77
CA TYR A 150 1.19 5.30 -2.63
C TYR A 150 -0.22 4.96 -2.16
N TRP A 151 -0.69 3.78 -2.55
CA TRP A 151 -1.85 3.15 -1.92
C TRP A 151 -1.41 2.37 -0.68
N LEU A 152 -2.22 2.43 0.37
CA LEU A 152 -2.15 1.55 1.55
C LEU A 152 -3.51 0.86 1.72
N VAL A 153 -3.50 -0.47 1.75
CA VAL A 153 -4.66 -1.31 2.06
C VAL A 153 -4.38 -2.06 3.36
N SER A 154 -5.26 -1.93 4.35
CA SER A 154 -5.07 -2.56 5.67
C SER A 154 -6.28 -3.41 6.05
N MET A 155 -6.03 -4.63 6.54
CA MET A 155 -7.04 -5.55 7.07
C MET A 155 -7.03 -5.54 8.60
N LEU A 156 -8.16 -5.15 9.19
CA LEU A 156 -8.39 -5.06 10.62
C LEU A 156 -9.07 -6.32 11.14
N ASP A 157 -8.57 -6.87 12.24
CA ASP A 157 -9.21 -7.94 13.00
C ASP A 157 -10.27 -7.37 13.95
N PHE A 158 -11.55 -7.52 13.59
CA PHE A 158 -12.68 -7.14 14.46
C PHE A 158 -13.11 -8.26 15.40
N LYS A 159 -12.70 -9.50 15.12
CA LYS A 159 -13.04 -10.69 15.90
C LYS A 159 -12.23 -10.78 17.20
N ASN A 160 -10.98 -10.34 17.16
CA ASN A 160 -10.04 -10.38 18.28
C ASN A 160 -9.49 -8.97 18.60
N PRO A 161 -10.33 -8.02 19.04
CA PRO A 161 -9.86 -6.68 19.38
C PRO A 161 -8.91 -6.70 20.58
N ASN A 162 -7.88 -5.85 20.55
CA ASN A 162 -7.03 -5.60 21.70
C ASN A 162 -7.74 -4.64 22.66
N THR A 163 -8.36 -5.20 23.70
CA THR A 163 -9.16 -4.44 24.67
C THR A 163 -8.33 -3.61 25.64
N ALA A 164 -7.08 -4.02 25.90
CA ALA A 164 -6.16 -3.29 26.77
C ALA A 164 -5.74 -1.96 26.14
N ASN A 165 -5.33 -2.01 24.88
CA ASN A 165 -4.88 -0.82 24.14
C ASN A 165 -6.01 -0.10 23.42
N LYS A 166 -7.23 -0.65 23.47
CA LYS A 166 -8.37 -0.20 22.68
C LYS A 166 -7.97 -0.07 21.21
N THR A 167 -7.59 -1.18 20.58
CA THR A 167 -7.27 -1.18 19.15
C THR A 167 -7.80 -2.42 18.44
N PHE A 168 -8.12 -2.28 17.16
CA PHE A 168 -8.23 -3.42 16.25
C PHE A 168 -6.86 -3.66 15.63
N ASN A 169 -6.37 -4.90 15.69
CA ASN A 169 -5.05 -5.23 15.15
C ASN A 169 -5.12 -5.23 13.62
N VAL A 170 -4.10 -4.65 12.99
CA VAL A 170 -3.88 -4.81 11.55
C VAL A 170 -3.15 -6.13 11.37
N ILE A 171 -3.82 -7.10 10.76
CA ILE A 171 -3.33 -8.47 10.58
C ILE A 171 -2.77 -8.71 9.17
N TRP A 172 -3.04 -7.80 8.24
CA TRP A 172 -2.43 -7.75 6.92
C TRP A 172 -2.45 -6.32 6.41
N ASP A 173 -1.39 -5.92 5.70
CA ASP A 173 -1.39 -4.70 4.90
C ASP A 173 -0.67 -4.88 3.57
N ALA A 174 -0.94 -3.95 2.65
CA ALA A 174 -0.25 -3.86 1.39
C ALA A 174 -0.02 -2.40 0.98
N GLN A 175 1.16 -2.15 0.41
CA GLN A 175 1.53 -0.87 -0.18
C GLN A 175 1.76 -1.03 -1.68
N ILE A 176 1.24 -0.07 -2.46
CA ILE A 176 1.44 0.01 -3.91
C ILE A 176 2.07 1.36 -4.24
N ARG A 177 3.26 1.32 -4.84
CA ARG A 177 4.09 2.48 -5.18
C ARG A 177 4.48 2.41 -6.66
N GLY A 178 4.98 3.52 -7.20
CA GLY A 178 5.47 3.60 -8.59
C GLY A 178 4.66 4.54 -9.46
N ALA A 179 5.00 4.61 -10.74
CA ALA A 179 4.28 5.44 -11.70
C ALA A 179 2.91 4.85 -12.05
N GLY A 180 1.96 5.68 -12.47
CA GLY A 180 0.66 5.22 -12.95
C GLY A 180 -0.31 4.74 -11.86
N ILE A 181 0.07 4.71 -10.58
CA ILE A 181 -0.82 4.24 -9.51
C ILE A 181 -2.11 5.08 -9.36
N GLY A 182 -2.17 6.26 -9.97
CA GLY A 182 -3.35 7.12 -10.09
C GLY A 182 -4.20 6.89 -11.35
N GLU A 183 -3.90 5.88 -12.17
CA GLU A 183 -4.55 5.62 -13.45
C GLU A 183 -5.42 4.36 -13.40
N ARG A 184 -6.67 4.49 -13.89
CA ARG A 184 -7.67 3.42 -13.84
C ARG A 184 -7.25 2.14 -14.57
N GLN A 185 -6.45 2.27 -15.63
CA GLN A 185 -6.00 1.13 -16.43
C GLN A 185 -5.11 0.15 -15.66
N TYR A 186 -4.45 0.59 -14.59
CA TYR A 186 -3.58 -0.27 -13.78
C TYR A 186 -4.25 -0.86 -12.55
N VAL A 187 -5.52 -0.54 -12.27
CA VAL A 187 -6.22 -1.01 -11.06
C VAL A 187 -6.19 -2.53 -10.93
N ASP A 188 -6.50 -3.25 -12.01
CA ASP A 188 -6.47 -4.71 -12.01
C ASP A 188 -5.06 -5.22 -11.74
N THR A 189 -4.05 -4.74 -12.46
CA THR A 189 -2.64 -5.14 -12.25
C THR A 189 -2.18 -4.88 -10.81
N MET A 190 -2.47 -3.70 -10.28
CA MET A 190 -2.07 -3.26 -8.95
C MET A 190 -2.69 -4.12 -7.85
N VAL A 191 -4.02 -4.24 -7.86
CA VAL A 191 -4.75 -4.98 -6.83
C VAL A 191 -4.48 -6.47 -6.96
N ASP A 192 -4.39 -7.01 -8.17
CA ASP A 192 -4.06 -8.43 -8.39
C ASP A 192 -2.70 -8.79 -7.84
N SER A 193 -1.71 -7.89 -7.97
CA SER A 193 -0.35 -8.14 -7.52
C SER A 193 -0.26 -8.28 -6.00
N ILE A 194 -0.90 -7.38 -5.23
CA ILE A 194 -0.87 -7.45 -3.77
C ILE A 194 -1.60 -8.69 -3.24
N PHE A 195 -2.71 -9.10 -3.87
CA PHE A 195 -3.42 -10.32 -3.48
C PHE A 195 -2.70 -11.59 -3.96
N GLY A 196 -2.04 -11.55 -5.12
CA GLY A 196 -1.22 -12.64 -5.65
C GLY A 196 0.00 -12.94 -4.76
N GLN A 197 0.59 -11.92 -4.14
CA GLN A 197 1.67 -12.07 -3.14
C GLN A 197 1.16 -12.52 -1.76
N SER A 198 -0.16 -12.51 -1.55
CA SER A 198 -0.80 -12.76 -0.26
C SER A 198 -1.59 -14.08 -0.22
N GLY A 199 -1.01 -15.15 -0.76
CA GLY A 199 -1.67 -16.46 -0.84
C GLY A 199 -2.14 -17.05 0.50
N TYR A 200 -1.52 -16.63 1.61
CA TYR A 200 -1.89 -17.00 2.98
C TYR A 200 -3.26 -16.45 3.43
N LEU A 201 -3.85 -15.51 2.69
CA LEU A 201 -5.21 -15.00 2.95
C LEU A 201 -6.30 -15.96 2.45
N LYS A 202 -5.99 -16.97 1.64
CA LYS A 202 -7.01 -17.84 1.05
C LYS A 202 -7.67 -18.75 2.10
N ILE A 203 -9.00 -18.81 2.11
CA ILE A 203 -9.79 -19.60 3.07
C ILE A 203 -10.70 -20.65 2.43
N ASN A 204 -10.69 -20.78 1.10
CA ASN A 204 -11.45 -21.76 0.30
C ASN A 204 -10.57 -22.68 -0.55
#